data_AF-A0A496SM50-F1
#
_entry.id   AF-A0A496SM50-F1
#
_cell.length_a   1.000
_cell.length_b   1.000
_cell.length_c   1.000
_cell.angle_alpha   90.00
_cell.angle_beta   90.00
_cell.angle_gamma   90.00
#
_symmetry.space_group_name_H-M   'P 1'
#
loop_
_entity.id
_entity.type
_entity.pdbx_description
1 polymer ?
#
loop_
_entity_poly.entity_id
_entity_poly.type
_entity_poly.pdbx_seq_one_letter_code
_entity_poly.pdbx_strand_id
1 'polypeptide(L)'
;MRKAVTLIAGMLLVGCAGAGKRLEEAMDKLAWAEPGSEIWGEAVEELMSLERTAARALKAALDEAWFRDEAFREYPEERYGIWLGAAEVLGRMKYKAAADGLKEFLKRSYPDGLRIKAAWALGEIGAHADPLADHLGDPDPYMRLEVAIALCK
;
A
#
# COMPACT_ATOMS: atom_id res chain seq x y z
N MET A 1 17.17 9.35 19.09
CA MET A 1 16.14 9.80 20.05
C MET A 1 14.80 9.63 19.35
N ARG A 2 14.04 8.59 19.70
CA ARG A 2 12.72 8.30 19.12
C ARG A 2 11.69 9.28 19.69
N LYS A 3 11.01 10.06 18.85
CA LYS A 3 9.75 10.70 19.24
C LYS A 3 8.63 9.75 18.83
N ALA A 4 7.93 9.22 19.82
CA ALA A 4 6.72 8.45 19.61
C ALA A 4 5.66 9.38 19.00
N VAL A 5 5.41 9.27 17.71
CA VAL A 5 4.25 9.92 17.09
C VAL A 5 3.05 9.08 17.47
N THR A 6 2.24 9.61 18.38
CA THR A 6 1.06 8.95 18.89
C THR A 6 -0.04 9.14 17.85
N LEU A 7 -0.35 8.11 17.06
CA LEU A 7 -1.56 8.07 16.25
C LEU A 7 -2.76 8.07 17.21
N ILE A 8 -3.48 9.19 17.32
CA ILE A 8 -4.70 9.29 18.14
C ILE A 8 -5.95 9.43 17.26
N ALA A 9 -6.75 8.37 17.34
CA ALA A 9 -8.21 8.29 17.40
C ALA A 9 -9.07 8.59 16.17
N GLY A 10 -9.55 7.50 15.56
CA GLY A 10 -10.86 7.39 14.92
C GLY A 10 -11.61 6.18 15.48
N MET A 11 -12.56 6.44 16.38
CA MET A 11 -13.46 5.54 17.11
C MET A 11 -14.09 4.40 16.27
N LEU A 12 -14.04 3.13 16.75
CA LEU A 12 -15.08 2.11 16.53
C LEU A 12 -14.94 0.87 17.47
N LEU A 13 -15.92 0.77 18.39
CA LEU A 13 -16.53 -0.41 19.06
C LEU A 13 -15.66 -1.52 19.67
N VAL A 14 -15.59 -1.50 21.00
CA VAL A 14 -15.32 -2.49 22.09
C VAL A 14 -15.14 -4.01 21.80
N GLY A 15 -15.47 -4.57 20.63
CA GLY A 15 -14.92 -5.87 20.18
C GLY A 15 -13.66 -5.74 19.30
N CYS A 16 -13.42 -4.52 18.81
CA CYS A 16 -12.40 -4.12 17.83
C CYS A 16 -11.13 -3.53 18.46
N ALA A 17 -11.03 -3.43 19.79
CA ALA A 17 -9.88 -2.81 20.46
C ALA A 17 -8.54 -3.50 20.10
N GLY A 18 -8.55 -4.83 19.93
CA GLY A 18 -7.38 -5.58 19.51
C GLY A 18 -7.08 -5.47 18.02
N ALA A 19 -8.10 -5.56 17.16
CA ALA A 19 -7.93 -5.49 15.71
C ALA A 19 -7.46 -4.11 15.24
N GLY A 20 -7.97 -3.03 15.85
CA GLY A 20 -7.51 -1.67 15.58
C GLY A 20 -6.06 -1.45 15.95
N LYS A 21 -5.66 -1.89 17.16
CA LYS A 21 -4.27 -1.80 17.61
C LYS A 21 -3.32 -2.61 16.72
N ARG A 22 -3.70 -3.85 16.35
CA ARG A 22 -2.92 -4.69 15.43
C ARG A 22 -2.76 -4.07 14.05
N LEU A 23 -3.83 -3.46 13.52
CA LEU A 23 -3.80 -2.69 12.28
C LEU A 23 -2.81 -1.52 12.36
N GLU A 24 -2.91 -0.70 13.41
CA GLU A 24 -2.03 0.45 13.63
C GLU A 24 -0.56 0.01 13.77
N GLU A 25 -0.28 -1.02 14.57
CA GLU A 25 1.06 -1.57 14.74
C GLU A 25 1.63 -2.14 13.44
N ALA A 26 0.81 -2.83 12.63
CA ALA A 26 1.26 -3.33 11.34
C ALA A 26 1.49 -2.19 10.32
N MET A 27 0.65 -1.16 10.31
CA MET A 27 0.87 0.02 9.46
C MET A 27 2.11 0.81 9.88
N ASP A 28 2.38 0.93 11.18
CA ASP A 28 3.62 1.53 11.70
C ASP A 28 4.84 0.74 11.24
N LYS A 29 4.81 -0.60 11.36
CA LYS A 29 5.87 -1.47 10.80
C LYS A 29 6.09 -1.23 9.31
N LEU A 30 5.03 -1.12 8.51
CA LEU A 30 5.15 -0.83 7.07
C LEU A 30 5.82 0.53 6.80
N ALA A 31 5.67 1.50 7.69
CA ALA A 31 6.26 2.83 7.52
C ALA A 31 7.80 2.79 7.53
N TRP A 32 8.40 2.01 8.43
CA TRP A 32 9.85 2.04 8.63
C TRP A 32 10.60 0.76 8.23
N ALA A 33 9.91 -0.38 8.06
CA ALA A 33 10.56 -1.63 7.73
C ALA A 33 11.04 -1.66 6.27
N GLU A 34 12.20 -2.27 6.04
CA GLU A 34 12.71 -2.51 4.69
C GLU A 34 11.78 -3.49 3.95
N PRO A 35 11.29 -3.16 2.73
CA PRO A 35 10.47 -4.07 1.95
C PRO A 35 11.15 -5.43 1.73
N GLY A 36 10.44 -6.51 2.08
CA GLY A 36 10.96 -7.88 1.99
C GLY A 36 11.74 -8.37 3.23
N SER A 37 11.94 -7.54 4.24
CA SER A 37 12.44 -7.97 5.55
C SER A 37 11.44 -8.85 6.29
N GLU A 38 11.89 -9.58 7.33
CA GLU A 38 11.01 -10.37 8.20
C GLU A 38 9.92 -9.50 8.84
N ILE A 39 10.28 -8.30 9.31
CA ILE A 39 9.36 -7.35 9.95
C ILE A 39 8.28 -6.88 8.97
N TRP A 40 8.66 -6.63 7.71
CA TRP A 40 7.72 -6.32 6.64
C TRP A 40 6.76 -7.48 6.40
N GLY A 41 7.31 -8.71 6.30
CA GLY A 41 6.52 -9.93 6.14
C GLY A 41 5.49 -10.12 7.25
N GLU A 42 5.91 -9.97 8.51
CA GLU A 42 5.00 -10.01 9.66
C GLU A 42 3.87 -8.98 9.56
N ALA A 43 4.20 -7.74 9.17
CA ALA A 43 3.21 -6.68 9.03
C ALA A 43 2.19 -7.01 7.93
N VAL A 44 2.65 -7.51 6.78
CA VAL A 44 1.79 -7.94 5.68
C VAL A 44 0.88 -9.10 6.11
N GLU A 45 1.42 -10.13 6.74
CA GLU A 45 0.61 -11.28 7.20
C GLU A 45 -0.40 -10.89 8.28
N GLU A 46 -0.01 -10.00 9.19
CA GLU A 46 -0.89 -9.42 10.19
C GLU A 46 -2.06 -8.68 9.54
N LEU A 47 -1.79 -7.80 8.57
CA LEU A 47 -2.82 -7.09 7.80
C LEU A 47 -3.71 -8.05 6.99
N MET A 48 -3.13 -9.08 6.39
CA MET A 48 -3.88 -10.14 5.70
C MET A 48 -4.86 -10.85 6.65
N SER A 49 -4.46 -11.10 7.89
CA SER A 49 -5.31 -11.74 8.92
C SER A 49 -6.50 -10.89 9.36
N LEU A 50 -6.45 -9.57 9.14
CA LEU A 50 -7.50 -8.62 9.52
C LEU A 50 -8.55 -8.40 8.42
N GLU A 51 -8.37 -9.06 7.27
CA GLU A 51 -9.30 -9.10 6.14
C GLU A 51 -9.90 -7.72 5.77
N ARG A 52 -11.23 -7.57 5.89
CA ARG A 52 -11.99 -6.40 5.46
C ARG A 52 -11.59 -5.13 6.22
N THR A 53 -11.14 -5.25 7.46
CA THR A 53 -10.71 -4.10 8.28
C THR A 53 -9.44 -3.49 7.70
N ALA A 54 -8.42 -4.32 7.44
CA ALA A 54 -7.20 -3.88 6.79
C ALA A 54 -7.46 -3.38 5.38
N ALA A 55 -8.25 -4.10 4.57
CA ALA A 55 -8.54 -3.69 3.20
C ALA A 55 -9.12 -2.27 3.10
N ARG A 56 -10.06 -1.92 4.01
CA ARG A 56 -10.67 -0.57 4.04
C ARG A 56 -9.67 0.50 4.47
N ALA A 57 -8.89 0.23 5.52
CA ALA A 57 -7.89 1.16 6.03
C ALA A 57 -6.80 1.41 4.98
N LEU A 58 -6.26 0.35 4.38
CA LEU A 58 -5.23 0.44 3.36
C LEU A 58 -5.74 1.13 2.09
N LYS A 59 -6.98 0.85 1.65
CA LYS A 59 -7.60 1.57 0.52
C LYS A 59 -7.70 3.07 0.80
N ALA A 60 -8.00 3.45 2.04
CA ALA A 60 -8.07 4.85 2.42
C ALA A 60 -6.67 5.47 2.54
N ALA A 61 -5.66 4.70 2.97
CA ALA A 61 -4.26 5.12 2.98
C ALA A 61 -3.65 5.32 1.57
N LEU A 62 -4.24 4.77 0.50
CA LEU A 62 -3.81 5.09 -0.87
C LEU A 62 -4.09 6.56 -1.24
N ASP A 63 -5.01 7.22 -0.55
CA ASP A 63 -5.30 8.64 -0.76
C ASP A 63 -4.27 9.51 -0.01
N GLU A 64 -3.63 10.45 -0.69
CA GLU A 64 -2.66 11.35 -0.07
C GLU A 64 -3.28 12.19 1.07
N ALA A 65 -4.59 12.46 1.01
CA ALA A 65 -5.34 13.11 2.07
C ALA A 65 -5.30 12.37 3.42
N TRP A 66 -4.91 11.10 3.44
CA TRP A 66 -4.68 10.33 4.66
C TRP A 66 -3.50 10.87 5.48
N PHE A 67 -2.47 11.40 4.82
CA PHE A 67 -1.21 11.82 5.44
C PHE A 67 -1.15 13.33 5.71
N ARG A 68 -2.29 13.94 6.07
CA ARG A 68 -2.36 15.39 6.33
C ARG A 68 -1.58 15.85 7.57
N ASP A 69 -1.15 14.90 8.41
CA ASP A 69 -0.33 15.17 9.60
C ASP A 69 1.05 15.70 9.21
N GLU A 70 1.57 16.62 10.02
CA GLU A 70 2.88 17.26 9.86
C GLU A 70 4.01 16.22 9.84
N ALA A 71 3.87 15.12 10.59
CA ALA A 71 4.86 14.04 10.67
C ALA A 71 5.21 13.45 9.29
N PHE A 72 4.21 13.22 8.43
CA PHE A 72 4.43 12.67 7.09
C PHE A 72 4.99 13.68 6.09
N ARG A 73 5.01 14.98 6.43
CA ARG A 73 5.77 15.99 5.67
C ARG A 73 7.26 15.92 5.99
N GLU A 74 7.61 15.59 7.22
CA GLU A 74 8.99 15.48 7.69
C GLU A 74 9.66 14.20 7.17
N TYR A 75 8.90 13.09 7.06
CA TYR A 75 9.40 11.77 6.66
C TYR A 75 8.61 11.18 5.47
N PRO A 76 8.86 11.62 4.23
CA PRO A 76 8.15 11.13 3.04
C PRO A 76 8.35 9.62 2.78
N GLU A 77 9.48 9.05 3.21
CA GLU A 77 9.78 7.62 3.12
C GLU A 77 8.81 6.73 3.90
N GLU A 78 8.33 7.21 5.05
CA GLU A 78 7.35 6.47 5.86
C GLU A 78 6.02 6.32 5.13
N ARG A 79 5.64 7.34 4.37
CA ARG A 79 4.48 7.31 3.49
C ARG A 79 4.65 6.30 2.35
N TYR A 80 5.84 6.27 1.75
CA TYR A 80 6.15 5.31 0.69
C TYR A 80 6.08 3.87 1.21
N GLY A 81 6.56 3.61 2.42
CA GLY A 81 6.43 2.31 3.09
C GLY A 81 4.98 1.88 3.23
N ILE A 82 4.12 2.75 3.77
CA ILE A 82 2.68 2.47 3.92
C ILE A 82 2.02 2.24 2.54
N TRP A 83 2.32 3.05 1.53
CA TRP A 83 1.76 2.87 0.17
C TRP A 83 2.19 1.57 -0.49
N LEU A 84 3.47 1.22 -0.37
CA LEU A 84 4.01 0.00 -0.96
C LEU A 84 3.40 -1.24 -0.28
N GLY A 85 3.26 -1.21 1.04
CA GLY A 85 2.60 -2.28 1.81
C GLY A 85 1.10 -2.36 1.54
N ALA A 86 0.42 -1.22 1.39
CA ALA A 86 -0.98 -1.17 0.97
C ALA A 86 -1.17 -1.80 -0.41
N ALA A 87 -0.33 -1.45 -1.39
CA ALA A 87 -0.36 -2.07 -2.72
C ALA A 87 -0.12 -3.58 -2.64
N GLU A 88 0.85 -4.03 -1.85
CA GLU A 88 1.12 -5.45 -1.65
C GLU A 88 -0.08 -6.21 -1.05
N VAL A 89 -0.58 -5.75 0.09
CA VAL A 89 -1.69 -6.42 0.80
C VAL A 89 -2.97 -6.40 -0.04
N LEU A 90 -3.33 -5.25 -0.63
CA LEU A 90 -4.55 -5.12 -1.43
C LEU A 90 -4.49 -5.96 -2.72
N GLY A 91 -3.31 -6.09 -3.32
CA GLY A 91 -3.07 -7.01 -4.44
C GLY A 91 -3.24 -8.47 -4.02
N ARG A 92 -2.60 -8.90 -2.92
CA ARG A 92 -2.76 -10.26 -2.36
C ARG A 92 -4.22 -10.58 -2.02
N MET A 93 -4.96 -9.61 -1.49
CA MET A 93 -6.39 -9.73 -1.19
C MET A 93 -7.30 -9.68 -2.44
N LYS A 94 -6.75 -9.28 -3.60
CA LYS A 94 -7.51 -9.00 -4.83
C LYS A 94 -8.65 -7.99 -4.59
N TYR A 95 -8.37 -6.96 -3.79
CA TYR A 95 -9.38 -6.00 -3.33
C TYR A 95 -9.72 -4.97 -4.41
N LYS A 96 -10.70 -5.27 -5.26
CA LYS A 96 -11.10 -4.47 -6.43
C LYS A 96 -11.33 -2.98 -6.18
N ALA A 97 -11.81 -2.60 -4.99
CA ALA A 97 -12.06 -1.20 -4.67
C ALA A 97 -10.78 -0.35 -4.46
N ALA A 98 -9.59 -0.97 -4.45
CA ALA A 98 -8.29 -0.28 -4.41
C ALA A 98 -7.82 0.22 -5.78
N ALA A 99 -8.40 -0.30 -6.85
CA ALA A 99 -8.12 0.01 -8.25
C ALA A 99 -7.71 1.46 -8.52
N ASP A 100 -8.62 2.40 -8.24
CA ASP A 100 -8.42 3.79 -8.65
C ASP A 100 -7.30 4.47 -7.87
N GLY A 101 -7.13 4.12 -6.59
CA GLY A 101 -6.00 4.60 -5.80
C GLY A 101 -4.66 4.05 -6.31
N LEU A 102 -4.61 2.78 -6.69
CA LEU A 102 -3.40 2.14 -7.20
C LEU A 102 -2.97 2.67 -8.58
N LYS A 103 -3.92 3.07 -9.44
CA LYS A 103 -3.61 3.68 -10.74
C LYS A 103 -2.81 4.97 -10.61
N GLU A 104 -3.08 5.77 -9.58
CA GLU A 104 -2.35 7.02 -9.34
C GLU A 104 -0.85 6.78 -9.21
N PHE A 105 -0.47 5.67 -8.58
CA PHE A 105 0.92 5.30 -8.35
C PHE A 105 1.67 4.79 -9.57
N LEU A 106 1.03 4.64 -10.74
CA LEU A 106 1.74 4.29 -11.98
C LEU A 106 2.56 5.46 -12.54
N LYS A 107 2.22 6.70 -12.15
CA LYS A 107 2.85 7.93 -12.64
C LYS A 107 4.33 7.99 -12.29
N ARG A 108 5.14 8.56 -13.20
CA ARG A 108 6.59 8.72 -13.06
C ARG A 108 7.04 9.66 -11.93
N SER A 109 6.10 10.37 -11.30
CA SER A 109 6.38 11.19 -10.11
C SER A 109 6.61 10.35 -8.85
N TYR A 110 6.21 9.07 -8.86
CA TYR A 110 6.40 8.16 -7.73
C TYR A 110 7.70 7.33 -7.88
N PRO A 111 8.27 6.82 -6.77
CA PRO A 111 9.42 5.93 -6.82
C PRO A 111 9.14 4.63 -7.60
N ASP A 112 10.10 4.14 -8.37
CA ASP A 112 9.93 2.96 -9.24
C ASP A 112 9.45 1.72 -8.49
N GLY A 113 9.95 1.47 -7.27
CA GLY A 113 9.48 0.35 -6.45
C GLY A 113 7.98 0.38 -6.15
N LEU A 114 7.42 1.57 -5.87
CA LEU A 114 5.99 1.75 -5.65
C LEU A 114 5.21 1.59 -6.96
N ARG A 115 5.72 2.14 -8.06
CA ARG A 115 5.11 2.04 -9.40
C ARG A 115 4.96 0.58 -9.84
N ILE A 116 6.04 -0.19 -9.72
CA ILE A 116 6.08 -1.63 -10.04
C ILE A 116 5.11 -2.39 -9.12
N LYS A 117 5.12 -2.12 -7.82
CA LYS A 117 4.20 -2.80 -6.88
C LYS A 117 2.73 -2.48 -7.17
N ALA A 118 2.42 -1.24 -7.55
CA ALA A 118 1.08 -0.86 -7.97
C ALA A 118 0.65 -1.58 -9.25
N ALA A 119 1.53 -1.69 -10.25
CA ALA A 119 1.26 -2.45 -11.47
C ALA A 119 0.98 -3.94 -11.16
N TRP A 120 1.82 -4.56 -10.32
CA TRP A 120 1.61 -5.92 -9.84
C TRP A 120 0.24 -6.09 -9.18
N ALA A 121 -0.11 -5.19 -8.26
CA ALA A 121 -1.37 -5.25 -7.51
C ALA A 121 -2.59 -5.10 -8.42
N LEU A 122 -2.52 -4.19 -9.40
CA LEU A 122 -3.58 -4.01 -10.41
C LEU A 122 -3.77 -5.26 -11.27
N GLY A 123 -2.70 -5.98 -11.60
CA GLY A 123 -2.76 -7.29 -12.26
C GLY A 123 -3.43 -8.35 -11.40
N GLU A 124 -3.06 -8.49 -10.12
CA GLU A 124 -3.71 -9.43 -9.20
C GLU A 124 -5.21 -9.16 -9.00
N ILE A 125 -5.61 -7.89 -9.05
CA ILE A 125 -7.00 -7.44 -8.93
C ILE A 125 -7.82 -7.78 -10.20
N GLY A 126 -7.18 -7.84 -11.38
CA GLY A 126 -7.79 -8.31 -12.63
C GLY A 126 -8.80 -7.35 -13.27
N ALA A 127 -8.56 -6.03 -13.23
CA ALA A 127 -9.54 -5.04 -13.75
C ALA A 127 -8.97 -3.78 -14.42
N HIS A 128 -7.72 -3.79 -14.91
CA HIS A 128 -7.01 -2.54 -15.27
C HIS A 128 -6.15 -2.60 -16.54
N ALA A 129 -6.65 -3.24 -17.60
CA ALA A 129 -5.90 -3.36 -18.85
C ALA A 129 -5.51 -2.00 -19.46
N ASP A 130 -6.46 -1.07 -19.62
CA ASP A 130 -6.15 0.21 -20.29
C ASP A 130 -5.13 1.06 -19.51
N PRO A 131 -5.28 1.29 -18.18
CA PRO A 131 -4.27 2.03 -17.42
C PRO A 131 -2.89 1.37 -17.39
N LEU A 132 -2.81 0.04 -17.50
CA LEU A 132 -1.54 -0.67 -17.53
C LEU A 132 -0.89 -0.62 -18.92
N ALA A 133 -1.68 -0.73 -19.99
CA ALA A 133 -1.18 -0.77 -21.37
C ALA A 133 -0.31 0.44 -21.75
N ASP A 134 -0.66 1.63 -21.24
CA ASP A 134 0.10 2.86 -21.44
C ASP A 134 1.54 2.80 -20.91
N HIS A 135 1.82 1.86 -19.99
CA HIS A 135 3.14 1.65 -19.39
C HIS A 135 3.97 0.53 -20.04
N LEU A 136 3.50 -0.10 -21.12
CA LEU A 136 4.31 -1.05 -21.90
C LEU A 136 5.53 -0.39 -22.57
N GLY A 137 5.51 0.93 -22.73
CA GLY A 137 6.61 1.74 -23.25
C GLY A 137 7.46 2.42 -22.17
N ASP A 138 7.32 2.06 -20.89
CA ASP A 138 8.03 2.73 -19.79
C ASP A 138 9.55 2.67 -19.96
N PRO A 139 10.31 3.74 -19.63
CA PRO A 139 11.78 3.67 -19.69
C PRO A 139 12.37 2.61 -18.76
N ASP A 140 11.75 2.33 -17.61
CA ASP A 140 12.22 1.29 -16.69
C ASP A 140 11.87 -0.11 -17.22
N PRO A 141 12.87 -0.97 -17.52
CA PRO A 141 12.62 -2.34 -17.98
C PRO A 141 11.85 -3.19 -16.97
N TYR A 142 12.00 -2.98 -15.66
CA TYR A 142 11.26 -3.72 -14.65
C TYR A 142 9.79 -3.34 -14.65
N MET A 143 9.48 -2.05 -14.82
CA MET A 143 8.11 -1.58 -15.00
C MET A 143 7.46 -2.20 -16.24
N ARG A 144 8.15 -2.21 -17.39
CA ARG A 144 7.62 -2.85 -18.62
C ARG A 144 7.32 -4.34 -18.42
N LEU A 145 8.23 -5.06 -17.77
CA LEU A 145 8.07 -6.49 -17.49
C LEU A 145 6.87 -6.74 -16.58
N GLU A 146 6.76 -6.01 -15.47
CA GLU A 146 5.66 -6.19 -14.52
C GLU A 146 4.31 -5.86 -15.16
N VAL A 147 4.24 -4.77 -15.94
CA VAL A 147 3.03 -4.40 -16.70
C VAL A 147 2.62 -5.50 -17.67
N ALA A 148 3.58 -6.07 -18.43
CA ALA A 148 3.30 -7.16 -19.35
C ALA A 148 2.77 -8.41 -18.61
N ILE A 149 3.34 -8.74 -17.44
CA ILE A 149 2.87 -9.84 -16.59
C ILE A 149 1.46 -9.53 -16.05
N ALA A 150 1.23 -8.32 -15.55
CA ALA A 150 -0.05 -7.89 -14.99
C ALA A 150 -1.19 -7.94 -16.02
N LEU A 151 -0.90 -7.60 -17.27
CA LEU A 151 -1.86 -7.68 -18.38
C LEU A 151 -2.24 -9.12 -18.78
N CYS A 152 -1.47 -10.12 -18.36
CA CYS A 152 -1.77 -11.53 -18.61
C CYS A 152 -2.62 -12.19 -17.51
N LYS A 153 -2.92 -11.48 -16.42
CA LYS A 153 -3.71 -11.96 -15.28
C LYS A 153 -5.18 -11.58 -15.43
#